data_AF-A0A3P7DML9-F1
#
_entry.id   AF-A0A3P7DML9-F1
#
_cell.length_a   1.000
_cell.length_b   1.000
_cell.length_c   1.000
_cell.angle_alpha   90.00
_cell.angle_beta   90.00
_cell.angle_gamma   90.00
#
_symmetry.space_group_name_H-M   'P 1'
#
loop_
_entity.id
_entity.type
_entity.pdbx_description
1 polymer ?
#
loop_
_entity_poly.entity_id
_entity_poly.type
_entity_poly.pdbx_seq_one_letter_code
_entity_poly.pdbx_strand_id
1 'polypeptide(L)'
;MRAMANAAMTGDLCFDRKGRPCNFACSACPRRFAFQCRLAAHMRCHANIRPFICPDCGRAFTQKGYLVRHGAVHKLDRPFVCNLCERAYKHYGSLVNHRRTHSKQGDEETCDGDDGSATS
;
A
#
# COMPACT_ATOMS: atom_id res chain seq x y z
N MET A 1 -47.09 20.57 37.84
CA MET A 1 -46.35 21.48 36.93
C MET A 1 -44.89 21.48 37.34
N ARG A 2 -44.01 20.88 36.54
CA ARG A 2 -42.55 21.05 36.64
C ARG A 2 -42.06 21.29 35.22
N ALA A 3 -41.66 22.53 34.97
CA ALA A 3 -41.13 22.99 33.71
C ALA A 3 -39.79 22.27 33.45
N MET A 4 -39.71 21.52 32.35
CA MET A 4 -38.44 21.08 31.81
C MET A 4 -37.94 22.16 30.87
N ALA A 5 -36.87 22.83 31.30
CA ALA A 5 -36.20 23.88 30.57
C ALA A 5 -35.74 23.37 29.19
N ASN A 6 -35.97 24.22 28.19
CA ASN A 6 -35.49 24.08 26.82
C ASN A 6 -33.98 23.85 26.77
N ALA A 7 -33.55 22.70 26.27
CA ALA A 7 -32.19 22.48 25.77
C ALA A 7 -32.24 22.43 24.24
N ALA A 8 -32.43 23.60 23.63
CA ALA A 8 -32.23 23.79 22.19
C ALA A 8 -30.73 23.92 21.91
N MET A 9 -30.07 22.81 21.59
CA MET A 9 -28.69 22.76 21.06
C MET A 9 -28.57 21.64 20.01
N THR A 10 -29.40 21.64 18.97
CA THR A 10 -29.26 20.71 17.84
C THR A 10 -28.42 21.35 16.74
N GLY A 11 -27.13 21.55 17.01
CA GLY A 11 -26.13 21.87 15.99
C GLY A 11 -25.59 20.58 15.38
N ASP A 12 -25.73 20.43 14.05
CA ASP A 12 -25.12 19.43 13.15
C ASP A 12 -24.21 18.35 13.77
N LEU A 13 -24.81 17.42 14.52
CA LEU A 13 -24.10 16.26 15.05
C LEU A 13 -24.00 15.20 13.95
N CYS A 14 -22.86 15.12 13.27
CA CYS A 14 -22.57 13.99 12.39
C CYS A 14 -22.16 12.76 13.22
N PHE A 15 -22.73 11.61 12.86
CA PHE A 15 -22.44 10.31 13.46
C PHE A 15 -21.83 9.37 12.41
N ASP A 16 -20.92 8.49 12.84
CA ASP A 16 -20.38 7.44 11.98
C ASP A 16 -21.39 6.29 11.77
N ARG A 17 -21.08 5.33 10.89
CA ARG A 17 -21.92 4.13 10.66
C ARG A 17 -22.15 3.26 11.90
N LYS A 18 -21.42 3.50 13.00
CA LYS A 18 -21.55 2.80 14.29
C LYS A 18 -22.25 3.67 15.34
N GLY A 19 -22.84 4.82 14.94
CA GLY A 19 -23.55 5.73 15.84
C GLY A 19 -22.65 6.56 16.75
N ARG A 20 -21.34 6.65 16.47
CA ARG A 20 -20.42 7.46 17.29
C ARG A 20 -20.30 8.88 16.75
N PRO A 21 -20.28 9.91 17.61
CA PRO A 21 -20.13 11.29 17.17
C PRO A 21 -18.79 11.52 16.47
N CYS A 22 -18.83 12.20 15.33
CA CYS A 22 -17.71 12.43 14.43
C CYS A 22 -17.07 13.83 14.69
N ASN A 23 -16.61 14.07 15.91
CA ASN A 23 -16.25 15.44 16.35
C ASN A 23 -14.98 16.01 15.71
N PHE A 24 -14.15 15.20 15.07
CA PHE A 24 -12.87 15.63 14.52
C PHE A 24 -12.95 15.85 13.01
N ALA A 25 -12.98 17.11 12.57
CA ALA A 25 -13.03 17.48 11.16
C ALA A 25 -11.63 17.60 10.54
N CYS A 26 -11.50 17.22 9.27
CA CYS A 26 -10.32 17.53 8.48
C CYS A 26 -10.37 18.98 7.99
N SER A 27 -9.25 19.70 8.07
CA SER A 27 -9.14 21.07 7.58
C SER A 27 -8.96 21.17 6.06
N ALA A 28 -8.54 20.09 5.41
CA ALA A 28 -8.24 20.05 3.97
C ALA A 28 -9.32 19.35 3.13
N CYS A 29 -10.32 18.70 3.75
CA CYS A 29 -11.42 18.05 3.05
C CYS A 29 -12.64 17.90 3.97
N PRO A 30 -13.86 17.64 3.44
CA PRO A 30 -15.08 17.57 4.24
C PRO A 30 -15.20 16.30 5.12
N ARG A 31 -14.13 15.49 5.24
CA ARG A 31 -14.17 14.26 6.05
C ARG A 31 -14.12 14.56 7.54
N ARG A 32 -14.90 13.79 8.30
CA ARG A 32 -14.94 13.83 9.77
C ARG A 32 -14.65 12.45 10.35
N PHE A 33 -14.08 12.43 11.55
CA PHE A 33 -13.60 11.23 12.22
C PHE A 33 -14.10 11.19 13.66
N ALA A 34 -14.40 9.97 14.14
CA ALA A 34 -14.81 9.75 15.53
C ALA A 34 -13.66 9.88 16.54
N PHE A 35 -12.40 9.79 16.08
CA PHE A 35 -11.22 9.83 16.95
C PHE A 35 -10.12 10.70 16.35
N GLN A 36 -9.44 11.47 17.20
CA GLN A 36 -8.31 12.32 16.82
C GLN A 36 -7.17 11.53 16.16
N CYS A 37 -6.88 10.31 16.64
CA CYS A 37 -5.84 9.46 16.06
C CYS A 37 -6.15 9.07 14.59
N ARG A 38 -7.43 8.96 14.23
CA ARG A 38 -7.85 8.69 12.85
C ARG A 38 -7.75 9.93 11.98
N LEU A 39 -8.08 11.10 12.52
CA LEU A 39 -7.85 12.37 11.84
C LEU A 39 -6.35 12.58 11.57
N ALA A 40 -5.49 12.42 12.58
CA ALA A 40 -4.04 12.53 12.43
C ALA A 40 -3.48 11.55 11.39
N ALA A 41 -3.95 10.29 11.40
CA ALA A 41 -3.57 9.32 10.39
C ALA A 41 -4.03 9.70 8.98
N HIS A 42 -5.19 10.34 8.86
CA HIS A 42 -5.72 10.85 7.59
C HIS A 42 -4.95 12.07 7.07
N MET A 43 -4.53 12.99 7.95
CA MET A 43 -3.74 14.17 7.56
C MET A 43 -2.42 13.79 6.89
N ARG A 44 -1.84 12.63 7.22
CA ARG A 44 -0.67 12.08 6.52
C ARG A 44 -0.91 11.85 5.02
N CYS A 45 -2.16 11.58 4.60
CA CYS A 45 -2.49 11.47 3.19
C CYS A 45 -2.41 12.82 2.47
N HIS A 46 -2.82 13.91 3.12
CA HIS A 46 -2.71 15.26 2.55
C HIS A 46 -1.25 15.71 2.44
N ALA A 47 -0.43 15.38 3.43
CA ALA A 47 1.00 15.69 3.43
C ALA A 47 1.82 14.73 2.56
N ASN A 48 1.21 13.70 1.96
CA ASN A 48 1.88 12.61 1.25
C ASN A 48 2.96 11.88 2.10
N ILE A 49 2.87 11.96 3.43
CA ILE A 49 3.82 11.34 4.35
C ILE A 49 3.47 9.87 4.52
N ARG A 50 4.40 8.99 4.15
CA ARG A 50 4.27 7.53 4.25
C ARG A 50 5.41 6.95 5.09
N PRO A 51 5.31 7.01 6.43
CA PRO A 51 6.44 6.69 7.30
C PRO A 51 6.69 5.18 7.44
N PHE A 52 5.79 4.34 6.91
CA PHE A 52 5.88 2.90 7.04
C PHE A 52 6.30 2.29 5.71
N ILE A 53 7.58 1.96 5.57
CA ILE A 53 8.15 1.40 4.33
C ILE A 53 8.24 -0.12 4.47
N CYS A 54 7.85 -0.83 3.41
CA CYS A 54 8.05 -2.27 3.32
C CYS A 54 9.52 -2.59 3.06
N PRO A 55 10.16 -3.40 3.91
CA PRO A 55 11.57 -3.76 3.72
C PRO A 55 11.79 -4.63 2.49
N ASP A 56 10.79 -5.42 2.09
CA ASP A 56 10.92 -6.39 0.99
C ASP A 56 10.76 -5.77 -0.41
N CYS A 57 10.08 -4.62 -0.54
CA CYS A 57 9.81 -4.01 -1.85
C CYS A 57 9.84 -2.48 -1.88
N GLY A 58 10.28 -1.83 -0.79
CA GLY A 58 10.38 -0.37 -0.70
C GLY A 58 9.04 0.38 -0.71
N ARG A 59 7.89 -0.32 -0.79
CA ARG A 59 6.59 0.34 -0.88
C ARG A 59 6.21 1.03 0.43
N ALA A 60 5.89 2.31 0.36
CA ALA A 60 5.57 3.13 1.53
C ALA A 60 4.06 3.21 1.81
N PHE A 61 3.67 3.25 3.09
CA PHE A 61 2.30 3.28 3.59
C PHE A 61 2.10 4.38 4.63
N THR A 62 0.87 4.90 4.70
CA THR A 62 0.49 5.92 5.69
C THR A 62 0.17 5.35 7.07
N GLN A 63 -0.04 4.03 7.20
CA GLN A 63 -0.40 3.38 8.47
C GLN A 63 0.30 2.02 8.62
N LYS A 64 0.76 1.70 9.84
CA LYS A 64 1.40 0.42 10.18
C LYS A 64 0.53 -0.79 9.86
N GLY A 65 -0.77 -0.73 10.14
CA GLY A 65 -1.70 -1.83 9.83
C GLY A 65 -1.76 -2.17 8.34
N TYR A 66 -1.63 -1.16 7.47
CA TYR A 66 -1.56 -1.40 6.01
C TYR A 66 -0.24 -2.04 5.60
N LEU A 67 0.88 -1.63 6.20
CA LEU A 67 2.17 -2.28 6.00
C LEU A 67 2.12 -3.76 6.45
N VAL A 68 1.56 -4.06 7.62
CA VAL A 68 1.46 -5.45 8.13
C VAL A 68 0.62 -6.32 7.20
N ARG A 69 -0.55 -5.84 6.77
CA ARG A 69 -1.41 -6.55 5.82
C ARG A 69 -0.72 -6.71 4.46
N HIS A 70 0.03 -5.70 4.02
CA HIS A 70 0.81 -5.79 2.81
C HIS A 70 1.95 -6.82 2.95
N GLY A 71 2.67 -6.84 4.07
CA GLY A 71 3.72 -7.81 4.37
C GLY A 71 3.26 -9.27 4.25
N ALA A 72 1.98 -9.54 4.53
CA ALA A 72 1.39 -10.87 4.32
C ALA A 72 1.45 -11.33 2.84
N VAL A 73 1.51 -10.40 1.87
CA VAL A 73 1.66 -10.76 0.45
C VAL A 73 3.07 -11.21 0.08
N HIS A 74 4.07 -10.84 0.88
CA HIS A 74 5.43 -11.36 0.79
C HIS A 74 5.55 -12.72 1.46
N LYS A 75 4.81 -12.92 2.57
CA LYS A 75 4.71 -14.23 3.26
C LYS A 75 3.92 -15.29 2.50
N LEU A 76 2.99 -14.89 1.62
CA LEU A 76 2.35 -15.81 0.68
C LEU A 76 3.33 -16.12 -0.44
N ASP A 77 4.18 -17.10 -0.14
CA ASP A 77 5.20 -17.72 -0.98
C ASP A 77 4.96 -17.46 -2.47
N ARG A 78 5.71 -16.48 -2.99
CA ARG A 78 5.86 -16.24 -4.41
C ARG A 78 7.26 -16.72 -4.78
N PRO A 79 7.53 -18.04 -4.74
CA PRO A 79 8.89 -18.57 -4.93
C PRO A 79 9.41 -18.30 -6.35
N PHE A 80 8.51 -17.88 -7.25
CA PHE A 80 8.81 -17.61 -8.64
C PHE A 80 9.06 -16.12 -8.85
N VAL A 81 10.32 -15.70 -8.76
CA VAL A 81 10.76 -14.33 -9.00
C VAL A 81 11.24 -14.17 -10.44
N CYS A 82 10.93 -13.03 -11.06
CA CYS A 82 11.51 -12.67 -12.34
C CYS A 82 12.91 -12.08 -12.17
N ASN A 83 13.92 -12.72 -12.75
CA ASN A 83 15.30 -12.23 -12.66
C ASN A 83 15.57 -10.93 -13.44
N LEU A 84 14.64 -10.50 -14.30
CA LEU A 84 14.78 -9.28 -15.11
C LEU A 84 14.20 -8.03 -14.44
N CYS A 85 13.22 -8.17 -13.56
CA CYS A 85 12.54 -7.03 -12.92
C CYS A 85 12.11 -7.27 -11.47
N GLU A 86 12.62 -8.35 -10.86
CA GLU A 86 12.43 -8.75 -9.47
C GLU A 86 10.97 -8.94 -9.04
N ARG A 87 10.05 -9.04 -10.00
CA ARG A 87 8.62 -9.21 -9.75
C ARG A 87 8.33 -10.66 -9.36
N ALA A 88 7.72 -10.85 -8.20
CA ALA A 88 7.41 -12.18 -7.66
C ALA A 88 5.98 -12.65 -8.01
N TYR A 89 5.83 -13.95 -8.26
CA TYR A 89 4.58 -14.63 -8.65
C TYR A 89 4.29 -15.84 -7.77
N LYS A 90 3.00 -16.05 -7.47
CA LYS A 90 2.53 -17.21 -6.67
C LYS A 90 2.65 -18.54 -7.41
N HIS A 91 2.56 -18.52 -8.74
CA HIS A 91 2.57 -19.71 -9.59
C HIS A 91 3.61 -19.56 -10.69
N TYR A 92 4.32 -20.65 -11.02
CA TYR A 92 5.32 -20.69 -12.08
C TYR A 92 4.75 -20.24 -13.43
N GLY A 93 3.53 -20.67 -13.78
CA GLY A 93 2.87 -20.26 -15.03
C GLY A 93 2.65 -18.75 -15.15
N SER A 94 2.43 -18.05 -14.03
CA SER A 94 2.31 -16.59 -14.02
C SER A 94 3.66 -15.90 -14.26
N LEU A 95 4.76 -16.44 -13.71
CA LEU A 95 6.12 -15.98 -14.01
C LEU A 95 6.47 -16.21 -15.49
N VAL A 96 6.17 -17.38 -16.04
CA VAL A 96 6.46 -17.70 -17.46
C VAL A 96 5.69 -16.79 -18.40
N ASN A 97 4.39 -16.55 -18.15
CA ASN A 97 3.61 -15.63 -18.97
C ASN A 97 4.11 -14.19 -18.86
N HIS A 98 4.52 -13.77 -17.65
CA HIS A 98 5.17 -12.49 -17.46
C HIS A 98 6.51 -12.38 -18.21
N ARG A 99 7.34 -13.43 -18.23
CA ARG A 99 8.64 -13.39 -18.92
C ARG A 99 8.49 -13.15 -20.42
N ARG A 100 7.36 -13.53 -21.01
CA ARG A 100 7.02 -13.21 -22.41
C ARG A 100 6.77 -11.72 -22.65
N THR A 101 6.47 -10.92 -21.61
CA THR A 101 6.35 -9.47 -21.76
C THR A 101 7.72 -8.80 -21.90
N HIS A 102 8.77 -9.39 -21.32
CA HIS A 102 10.15 -8.92 -21.54
C HIS A 102 10.61 -9.24 -22.97
N SER A 103 10.29 -10.44 -23.48
CA SER A 103 10.64 -10.84 -24.86
C SER A 103 9.99 -9.99 -25.98
N LYS A 104 9.03 -9.12 -25.67
CA LYS A 104 8.45 -8.16 -26.63
C LYS A 104 9.24 -6.85 -26.73
N GLN A 105 10.27 -6.69 -25.91
CA GLN A 105 11.29 -5.65 -26.00
C GLN A 105 12.61 -6.41 -26.16
N GLY A 106 13.02 -6.61 -27.42
CA GLY A 106 14.21 -7.37 -27.75
C GLY A 106 15.48 -6.55 -27.57
N ASP A 107 16.44 -7.15 -26.90
CA ASP A 107 17.87 -7.23 -27.21
C ASP A 107 18.31 -8.57 -26.55
N GLU A 108 18.54 -9.65 -27.29
CA GLU A 108 19.69 -9.92 -28.16
C GLU A 108 21.01 -9.61 -27.46
N GLU A 109 21.56 -10.61 -26.76
CA GLU A 109 22.95 -11.00 -26.97
C GLU A 109 23.10 -12.50 -26.76
N THR A 110 23.40 -13.17 -27.86
CA THR A 110 23.92 -14.52 -27.96
C THR A 110 25.42 -14.53 -27.67
N CYS A 111 25.87 -15.62 -27.03
CA CYS A 111 27.20 -16.24 -27.04
C CYS A 111 28.47 -15.40 -27.29
N ASP A 112 29.43 -15.54 -26.38
CA ASP A 112 30.81 -15.85 -26.78
C ASP A 112 31.38 -16.91 -25.84
N GLY A 113 31.69 -18.06 -26.41
CA GLY A 113 32.67 -18.98 -25.87
C GLY A 113 33.95 -18.78 -26.67
N ASP A 114 35.06 -18.55 -25.96
CA ASP A 114 36.41 -18.66 -26.52
C ASP A 114 37.17 -19.73 -25.72
N ASP A 115 37.24 -20.92 -26.32
CA ASP A 115 38.30 -21.89 -26.12
C ASP A 115 39.46 -21.48 -27.04
N GLY A 116 40.61 -21.17 -26.45
CA GLY A 116 41.78 -20.70 -27.17
C GLY A 116 43.07 -21.17 -26.50
N SER A 117 43.27 -22.49 -26.47
CA SER A 117 44.59 -23.07 -26.22
C SER A 117 45.48 -22.91 -27.45
N ALA A 118 46.61 -22.20 -27.31
CA ALA A 118 47.74 -22.33 -28.23
C ALA A 118 49.01 -22.54 -27.40
N THR A 119 49.44 -23.81 -27.39
CA THR A 119 50.79 -24.23 -27.04
C THR A 119 51.79 -23.68 -28.04
N SER A 120 52.88 -23.09 -27.55
CA SER A 120 54.18 -23.03 -28.22
C SER A 120 55.26 -22.93 -27.15
#